data_AF-D6Z3U6-F1
#
_entry.id   AF-D6Z3U6-F1
#
_cell.length_a   1.000
_cell.length_b   1.000
_cell.length_c   1.000
_cell.angle_alpha   90.00
_cell.angle_beta   90.00
_cell.angle_gamma   90.00
#
_symmetry.space_group_name_H-M   'P 1'
#
loop_
_entity.id
_entity.type
_entity.pdbx_description
1 polymer ?
#
loop_
_entity_poly.entity_id
_entity_poly.type
_entity_poly.pdbx_seq_one_letter_code
_entity_poly.pdbx_strand_id
1 'polypeptide(L)'
;MMDTMLILRNIKVENANAIAGVTWGFPAISNFLGFVHAISRKLPPHFSLQPNGCGIVCHDFQVNAHQPKGWGDYVFALTRNPLTKQGETASFVEEGRMHMDVSMIIPCDGEVPINLDPEEVTEQIEQLLLEHRLAGGTILEVGAIELVRLPEEEASLAKFERRQLRKLLPGFALVQRADLLAQHTEKCFQQNPEMDAMDAWLDFSALKFMAVVEGDNENQDDHSGKVEWQYIPKPGKGWLVPITVGYRGISDLFEPGEVLKARDSSVPFRFVESAYSIGEWLSPHRLGKIQQLVWRYDVDPESGWYLCKNDYQPEKTAN
;
A
#
# COMPACT_ATOMS: atom_id res chain seq x y z
N MET A 1 -14.93 6.67 -18.41
CA MET A 1 -13.94 7.73 -18.70
C MET A 1 -13.85 8.47 -17.37
N MET A 2 -12.64 8.73 -16.85
CA MET A 2 -12.56 9.38 -15.55
C MET A 2 -13.08 10.81 -15.71
N ASP A 3 -14.23 11.11 -15.11
CA ASP A 3 -14.92 12.40 -15.28
C ASP A 3 -14.72 13.27 -14.02
N THR A 4 -14.75 12.61 -12.85
CA THR A 4 -14.67 13.25 -11.54
C THR A 4 -13.56 12.63 -10.69
N MET A 5 -13.04 13.41 -9.75
CA MET A 5 -12.10 12.97 -8.73
C MET A 5 -12.64 13.32 -7.34
N LEU A 6 -12.77 12.31 -6.49
CA LEU A 6 -13.03 12.48 -5.07
C LEU A 6 -11.69 12.50 -4.32
N ILE A 7 -11.39 13.61 -3.65
CA ILE A 7 -10.16 13.79 -2.87
C ILE A 7 -10.55 13.85 -1.40
N LEU A 8 -10.06 12.88 -0.63
CA LEU A 8 -10.20 12.83 0.82
C LEU A 8 -8.88 13.27 1.43
N ARG A 9 -8.87 14.36 2.17
CA ARG A 9 -7.67 14.89 2.82
C ARG A 9 -7.64 14.54 4.28
N ASN A 10 -6.46 14.20 4.77
CA ASN A 10 -6.15 14.03 6.17
C ASN A 10 -7.16 13.16 6.92
N ILE A 11 -7.38 11.95 6.42
CA ILE A 11 -8.15 10.91 7.10
C ILE A 11 -7.31 10.41 8.27
N LYS A 12 -7.71 10.76 9.49
CA LYS A 12 -7.05 10.26 10.69
C LYS A 12 -7.66 8.93 11.11
N VAL A 13 -6.83 7.90 11.14
CA VAL A 13 -7.24 6.54 11.46
C VAL A 13 -6.52 6.05 12.70
N GLU A 14 -7.28 5.51 13.64
CA GLU A 14 -6.79 4.93 14.88
C GLU A 14 -6.85 3.40 14.83
N ASN A 15 -5.80 2.73 15.32
CA ASN A 15 -5.74 1.26 15.44
C ASN A 15 -5.95 0.52 14.10
N ALA A 16 -5.41 1.07 13.01
CA ALA A 16 -5.32 0.37 11.73
C ALA A 16 -4.39 -0.84 11.83
N ASN A 17 -4.65 -1.89 11.05
CA ASN A 17 -3.82 -3.09 11.00
C ASN A 17 -2.43 -2.76 10.41
N ALA A 18 -1.38 -3.09 11.15
CA ALA A 18 0.02 -2.88 10.77
C ALA A 18 0.71 -4.16 10.27
N ILE A 19 -0.02 -5.27 10.09
CA ILE A 19 0.49 -6.54 9.56
C ILE A 19 -0.12 -6.83 8.19
N ALA A 20 0.73 -7.08 7.21
CA ALA A 20 0.36 -7.40 5.83
C ALA A 20 1.17 -8.60 5.34
N GLY A 21 0.61 -9.81 5.48
CA GLY A 21 1.34 -11.05 5.19
C GLY A 21 2.57 -11.17 6.09
N VAL A 22 3.75 -11.35 5.49
CA VAL A 22 5.04 -11.39 6.20
C VAL A 22 5.66 -9.99 6.40
N THR A 23 5.03 -8.94 5.87
CA THR A 23 5.48 -7.55 6.05
C THR A 23 4.73 -6.89 7.20
N TRP A 24 5.37 -5.92 7.86
CA TRP A 24 4.72 -5.10 8.88
C TRP A 24 5.09 -3.62 8.70
N GLY A 25 4.25 -2.73 9.23
CA GLY A 25 4.36 -1.30 9.02
C GLY A 25 3.06 -0.74 8.45
N PHE A 26 3.10 -0.24 7.21
CA PHE A 26 1.92 0.34 6.55
C PHE A 26 0.94 -0.74 6.07
N PRO A 27 -0.39 -0.50 6.07
CA PRO A 27 -1.36 -1.51 5.69
C PRO A 27 -1.26 -1.93 4.21
N ALA A 28 -1.70 -3.14 3.89
CA ALA A 28 -1.75 -3.65 2.52
C ALA A 28 -2.64 -2.76 1.62
N ILE A 29 -2.29 -2.65 0.33
CA ILE A 29 -3.04 -1.85 -0.65
C ILE A 29 -4.50 -2.32 -0.77
N SER A 30 -4.73 -3.63 -0.64
CA SER A 30 -6.06 -4.25 -0.65
C SER A 30 -7.00 -3.66 0.42
N ASN A 31 -6.48 -3.17 1.55
CA ASN A 31 -7.29 -2.55 2.58
C ASN A 31 -7.89 -1.21 2.11
N PHE A 32 -7.13 -0.43 1.33
CA PHE A 32 -7.57 0.86 0.79
C PHE A 32 -8.55 0.66 -0.37
N LEU A 33 -8.24 -0.25 -1.30
CA LEU A 33 -9.17 -0.59 -2.38
C LEU A 33 -10.46 -1.23 -1.86
N GLY A 34 -10.36 -2.06 -0.81
CA GLY A 34 -11.52 -2.66 -0.15
C GLY A 34 -12.40 -1.60 0.53
N PHE A 35 -11.79 -0.59 1.14
CA PHE A 35 -12.49 0.56 1.72
C PHE A 35 -13.23 1.36 0.64
N VAL A 36 -12.56 1.73 -0.45
CA VAL A 36 -13.20 2.43 -1.58
C VAL A 36 -14.34 1.60 -2.18
N HIS A 37 -14.14 0.29 -2.32
CA HIS A 37 -15.20 -0.60 -2.80
C HIS A 37 -16.40 -0.65 -1.85
N ALA A 38 -16.17 -0.74 -0.53
CA ALA A 38 -17.24 -0.71 0.47
C ALA A 38 -18.05 0.58 0.41
N ILE A 39 -17.38 1.74 0.29
CA ILE A 39 -18.01 3.05 0.10
C ILE A 39 -18.82 3.08 -1.18
N SER A 40 -18.25 2.62 -2.31
CA SER A 40 -18.93 2.63 -3.60
C SER A 40 -20.28 1.92 -3.58
N ARG A 41 -20.41 0.85 -2.77
CA ARG A 41 -21.66 0.09 -2.59
C ARG A 41 -22.69 0.78 -1.71
N LYS A 42 -22.27 1.78 -0.95
CA LYS A 42 -23.10 2.53 0.01
C LYS A 42 -23.36 3.96 -0.42
N LEU A 43 -22.67 4.45 -1.45
CA LEU A 43 -22.95 5.75 -2.04
C LEU A 43 -24.40 5.80 -2.53
N PRO A 44 -25.13 6.88 -2.22
CA PRO A 44 -26.48 7.07 -2.70
C PRO A 44 -26.54 7.01 -4.24
N PRO A 45 -27.47 6.24 -4.84
CA PRO A 45 -27.56 6.11 -6.30
C PRO A 45 -27.74 7.44 -7.03
N HIS A 46 -28.35 8.43 -6.38
CA HIS A 46 -28.60 9.75 -6.96
C HIS A 46 -27.31 10.59 -7.16
N PHE A 47 -26.20 10.23 -6.53
CA PHE A 47 -24.91 10.89 -6.79
C PHE A 47 -24.35 10.54 -8.16
N SER A 48 -24.78 9.44 -8.79
CA SER A 48 -24.28 9.02 -10.11
C SER A 48 -22.74 8.92 -10.21
N LEU A 49 -22.08 8.63 -9.09
CA LEU A 49 -20.63 8.46 -8.99
C LEU A 49 -20.27 6.98 -8.84
N GLN A 50 -19.26 6.55 -9.58
CA GLN A 50 -18.68 5.21 -9.46
C GLN A 50 -17.19 5.29 -9.15
N PRO A 51 -16.81 5.23 -7.86
CA PRO A 51 -15.41 5.15 -7.44
C PRO A 51 -14.70 3.95 -8.07
N ASN A 52 -13.54 4.20 -8.65
CA ASN A 52 -12.75 3.21 -9.36
C ASN A 52 -11.29 3.41 -9.01
N GLY A 53 -10.77 2.60 -8.08
CA GLY A 53 -9.38 2.65 -7.63
C GLY A 53 -9.10 3.73 -6.58
N CYS A 54 -7.86 3.79 -6.11
CA CYS A 54 -7.43 4.82 -5.16
C CYS A 54 -5.92 5.10 -5.23
N GLY A 55 -5.56 6.36 -5.13
CA GLY A 55 -4.21 6.82 -4.83
C GLY A 55 -4.05 7.07 -3.33
N ILE A 56 -2.89 6.73 -2.78
CA ILE A 56 -2.63 6.79 -1.33
C ILE A 56 -1.45 7.72 -1.07
N VAL A 57 -1.67 8.70 -0.19
CA VAL A 57 -0.62 9.57 0.35
C VAL A 57 -0.63 9.45 1.87
N CYS A 58 0.50 9.08 2.45
CA CYS A 58 0.70 9.08 3.90
C CYS A 58 1.34 10.40 4.33
N HIS A 59 0.69 11.10 5.27
CA HIS A 59 1.20 12.34 5.87
C HIS A 59 1.99 12.05 7.13
N ASP A 60 1.45 11.17 7.97
CA ASP A 60 2.07 10.75 9.22
C ASP A 60 1.63 9.33 9.58
N PHE A 61 2.47 8.61 10.31
CA PHE A 61 2.12 7.30 10.84
C PHE A 61 2.91 6.97 12.10
N GLN A 62 2.27 6.22 12.99
CA GLN A 62 2.87 5.70 14.21
C GLN A 62 2.44 4.25 14.40
N VAL A 63 3.37 3.32 14.25
CA VAL A 63 3.13 1.91 14.59
C VAL A 63 3.24 1.74 16.09
N ASN A 64 2.27 1.03 16.70
CA ASN A 64 2.27 0.71 18.12
C ASN A 64 3.20 -0.48 18.38
N ALA A 65 4.50 -0.21 18.27
CA ALA A 65 5.58 -1.14 18.52
C ALA A 65 6.71 -0.46 19.28
N HIS A 66 7.48 -1.22 20.05
CA HIS A 66 8.64 -0.70 20.78
C HIS A 66 9.79 -1.70 20.79
N GLN A 67 10.99 -1.22 21.08
CA GLN A 67 12.15 -2.07 21.33
C GLN A 67 12.34 -2.20 22.85
N PRO A 68 12.13 -3.38 23.46
CA PRO A 68 12.17 -3.55 24.91
C PRO A 68 13.50 -3.10 25.56
N LYS A 69 14.60 -3.29 24.83
CA LYS A 69 15.96 -2.92 25.29
C LYS A 69 16.45 -1.58 24.73
N GLY A 70 15.63 -0.88 23.95
CA GLY A 70 16.03 0.31 23.19
C GLY A 70 16.91 0.03 21.97
N TRP A 71 17.17 -1.24 21.66
CA TRP A 71 17.89 -1.71 20.47
C TRP A 71 17.39 -3.11 20.09
N GLY A 72 17.63 -3.51 18.83
CA GLY A 72 17.24 -4.84 18.31
C GLY A 72 15.86 -4.84 17.66
N ASP A 73 15.14 -5.95 17.79
CA ASP A 73 13.86 -6.13 17.12
C ASP A 73 12.73 -5.36 17.83
N TYR A 74 11.78 -4.88 17.02
CA TYR A 74 10.54 -4.31 17.52
C TYR A 74 9.58 -5.42 17.94
N VAL A 75 8.84 -5.18 19.01
CA VAL A 75 7.69 -6.00 19.44
C VAL A 75 6.43 -5.14 19.46
N PHE A 76 5.28 -5.73 19.11
CA PHE A 76 4.01 -5.00 19.10
C PHE A 76 3.49 -4.75 20.51
N ALA A 77 2.91 -3.56 20.70
CA ALA A 77 2.18 -3.22 21.92
C ALA A 77 0.76 -3.82 21.84
N LEU A 78 0.56 -4.92 22.57
CA LEU A 78 -0.70 -5.68 22.55
C LEU A 78 -1.75 -5.11 23.51
N THR A 79 -3.01 -5.44 23.26
CA THR A 79 -4.12 -5.17 24.18
C THR A 79 -4.50 -6.39 24.98
N ARG A 80 -4.98 -6.16 26.21
CA ARG A 80 -5.49 -7.23 27.05
C ARG A 80 -6.88 -7.65 26.57
N ASN A 81 -7.01 -8.92 26.18
CA ASN A 81 -8.30 -9.51 25.87
C ASN A 81 -9.10 -9.82 27.14
N PRO A 82 -10.44 -9.85 27.06
CA PRO A 82 -11.28 -10.30 28.17
C PRO A 82 -10.86 -11.69 28.69
N LEU A 83 -11.12 -11.94 29.97
CA LEU A 83 -10.85 -13.24 30.58
C LEU A 83 -11.74 -14.32 29.94
N THR A 84 -11.28 -15.56 29.99
CA THR A 84 -12.05 -16.73 29.56
C THR A 84 -13.28 -16.92 30.45
N LYS A 85 -14.18 -17.83 30.05
CA LYS A 85 -15.36 -18.20 30.85
C LYS A 85 -14.99 -18.70 32.26
N GLN A 86 -13.79 -19.28 32.40
CA GLN A 86 -13.23 -19.78 33.65
C GLN A 86 -12.53 -18.69 34.49
N GLY A 87 -12.46 -17.45 34.00
CA GLY A 87 -11.74 -16.34 34.66
C GLY A 87 -10.23 -16.35 34.43
N GLU A 88 -9.74 -17.21 33.54
CA GLU A 88 -8.30 -17.31 33.21
C GLU A 88 -7.91 -16.34 32.10
N THR A 89 -6.63 -16.00 32.01
CA THR A 89 -6.10 -15.17 30.92
C THR A 89 -6.24 -15.91 29.60
N ALA A 90 -6.89 -15.28 28.61
CA ALA A 90 -6.98 -15.82 27.27
C ALA A 90 -5.60 -15.90 26.60
N SER A 91 -5.42 -16.84 25.68
CA SER A 91 -4.21 -16.94 24.87
C SER A 91 -3.94 -15.63 24.13
N PHE A 92 -2.67 -15.23 24.09
CA PHE A 92 -2.24 -14.04 23.37
C PHE A 92 -2.24 -14.31 21.87
N VAL A 93 -2.94 -13.47 21.13
CA VAL A 93 -2.85 -13.37 19.68
C VAL A 93 -2.18 -12.04 19.40
N GLU A 94 -1.04 -12.06 18.71
CA GLU A 94 -0.34 -10.83 18.36
C GLU A 94 -1.09 -10.11 17.25
N GLU A 95 -1.38 -8.83 17.49
CA GLU A 95 -2.00 -7.93 16.51
C GLU A 95 -1.15 -6.67 16.41
N GLY A 96 -0.62 -6.39 15.23
CA GLY A 96 0.06 -5.13 14.95
C GLY A 96 -0.95 -4.03 14.67
N ARG A 97 -0.86 -2.92 15.42
CA ARG A 97 -1.74 -1.76 15.27
C ARG A 97 -0.93 -0.51 14.99
N MET A 98 -1.52 0.45 14.30
CA MET A 98 -0.92 1.75 14.03
C MET A 98 -1.97 2.86 13.99
N HIS A 99 -1.50 4.09 14.18
CA HIS A 99 -2.22 5.32 13.86
C HIS A 99 -1.67 5.88 12.55
N MET A 100 -2.52 6.44 11.71
CA MET A 100 -2.09 7.06 10.46
C MET A 100 -2.93 8.28 10.08
N ASP A 101 -2.29 9.22 9.41
CA ASP A 101 -2.92 10.34 8.70
C ASP A 101 -2.65 10.13 7.20
N VAL A 102 -3.71 9.88 6.45
CA VAL A 102 -3.62 9.58 5.01
C VAL A 102 -4.57 10.45 4.19
N SER A 103 -4.13 10.88 3.01
CA SER A 103 -5.04 11.40 1.98
C SER A 103 -5.25 10.36 0.89
N MET A 104 -6.46 10.32 0.35
CA MET A 104 -6.84 9.43 -0.75
C MET A 104 -7.31 10.23 -1.96
N ILE A 105 -6.82 9.85 -3.14
CA ILE A 105 -7.35 10.34 -4.42
C ILE A 105 -8.12 9.22 -5.08
N ILE A 106 -9.40 9.42 -5.31
CA ILE A 106 -10.31 8.37 -5.79
C ILE A 106 -10.85 8.82 -7.15
N PRO A 107 -10.43 8.18 -8.25
CA PRO A 107 -11.07 8.36 -9.55
C PRO A 107 -12.52 7.94 -9.49
N CYS A 108 -13.41 8.71 -10.11
CA CYS A 108 -14.82 8.35 -10.25
C CYS A 108 -15.23 8.43 -11.73
N ASP A 109 -15.93 7.42 -12.20
CA ASP A 109 -16.72 7.52 -13.44
C ASP A 109 -18.07 8.21 -13.09
N GLY A 110 -18.53 9.13 -13.95
CA GLY A 110 -19.74 9.92 -13.73
C GLY A 110 -19.53 11.24 -12.96
N GLU A 111 -20.60 12.01 -12.88
CA GLU A 111 -20.63 13.34 -12.24
C GLU A 111 -21.85 13.46 -11.32
N VAL A 112 -21.67 14.19 -10.23
CA VAL A 112 -22.78 14.57 -9.34
C VAL A 112 -23.74 15.48 -10.10
N PRO A 113 -25.06 15.18 -10.10
CA PRO A 113 -26.04 16.04 -10.75
C PRO A 113 -25.98 17.50 -10.25
N ILE A 114 -26.04 18.46 -11.18
CA ILE A 114 -25.90 19.91 -10.91
C ILE A 114 -26.98 20.43 -9.93
N ASN A 115 -28.11 19.73 -9.82
CA ASN A 115 -29.20 20.10 -8.93
C ASN A 115 -28.98 19.70 -7.46
N LEU A 116 -27.91 18.98 -7.15
CA LEU A 116 -27.53 18.66 -5.77
C LEU A 116 -26.62 19.75 -5.22
N ASP A 117 -26.81 20.08 -3.94
CA ASP A 117 -25.90 20.99 -3.25
C ASP A 117 -24.56 20.30 -2.98
N PRO A 118 -23.43 20.84 -3.48
CA PRO A 118 -22.11 20.27 -3.22
C PRO A 118 -21.81 20.07 -1.72
N GLU A 119 -22.27 20.98 -0.86
CA GLU A 119 -22.02 20.89 0.59
C GLU A 119 -22.75 19.69 1.19
N GLU A 120 -24.03 19.49 0.84
CA GLU A 120 -24.84 18.34 1.27
C GLU A 120 -24.23 17.02 0.79
N VAL A 121 -23.73 16.98 -0.45
CA VAL A 121 -23.07 15.79 -1.00
C VAL A 121 -21.80 15.48 -0.22
N THR A 122 -20.97 16.48 0.09
CA THR A 122 -19.75 16.26 0.89
C THR A 122 -20.06 15.82 2.31
N GLU A 123 -21.08 16.38 2.96
CA GLU A 123 -21.51 16.00 4.32
C GLU A 123 -22.00 14.55 4.37
N GLN A 124 -22.81 14.13 3.38
CA GLN A 124 -23.26 12.74 3.30
C GLN A 124 -22.10 11.76 3.05
N ILE A 125 -21.12 12.15 2.21
CA ILE A 125 -19.90 11.34 2.03
C ILE A 125 -19.11 11.29 3.33
N GLU A 126 -18.94 12.41 4.03
CA GLU A 126 -18.23 12.44 5.31
C GLU A 126 -18.86 11.51 6.34
N GLN A 127 -20.18 11.60 6.52
CA GLN A 127 -20.90 10.71 7.42
C GLN A 127 -20.68 9.25 7.05
N LEU A 128 -20.79 8.92 5.75
CA LEU A 128 -20.55 7.56 5.27
C LEU A 128 -19.12 7.08 5.58
N LEU A 129 -18.11 7.95 5.44
CA LEU A 129 -16.72 7.62 5.76
C LEU A 129 -16.54 7.33 7.25
N LEU A 130 -17.11 8.17 8.13
CA LEU A 130 -17.01 8.02 9.59
C LEU A 130 -17.71 6.76 10.12
N GLU A 131 -18.72 6.24 9.41
CA GLU A 131 -19.39 4.98 9.74
C GLU A 131 -18.58 3.73 9.31
N HIS A 132 -17.49 3.91 8.56
CA HIS A 132 -16.67 2.83 8.05
C HIS A 132 -15.30 2.73 8.74
N ARG A 133 -14.60 1.63 8.45
CA ARG A 133 -13.26 1.37 8.96
C ARG A 133 -12.27 1.31 7.81
N LEU A 134 -11.11 1.94 7.98
CA LEU A 134 -10.00 1.85 7.04
C LEU A 134 -8.91 0.94 7.62
N ALA A 135 -8.56 -0.13 6.89
CA ALA A 135 -7.61 -1.14 7.35
C ALA A 135 -7.93 -1.74 8.74
N GLY A 136 -9.21 -1.86 9.08
CA GLY A 136 -9.68 -2.35 10.39
C GLY A 136 -9.70 -1.28 11.50
N GLY A 137 -9.05 -0.14 11.28
CA GLY A 137 -9.02 0.99 12.21
C GLY A 137 -10.25 1.89 12.12
N THR A 138 -10.47 2.68 13.17
CA THR A 138 -11.56 3.65 13.26
C THR A 138 -11.14 4.97 12.62
N ILE A 139 -11.98 5.55 11.77
CA ILE A 139 -11.77 6.88 11.23
C ILE A 139 -12.26 7.89 12.27
N LEU A 140 -11.38 8.79 12.71
CA LEU A 140 -11.69 9.80 13.72
C LEU A 140 -12.20 11.09 13.09
N GLU A 141 -11.58 11.50 11.99
CA GLU A 141 -11.93 12.70 11.25
C GLU A 141 -11.46 12.59 9.79
N VAL A 142 -12.10 13.39 8.93
CA VAL A 142 -11.68 13.63 7.54
C VAL A 142 -11.48 15.13 7.37
N GLY A 143 -10.24 15.57 7.19
CA GLY A 143 -9.91 17.00 7.21
C GLY A 143 -10.57 17.82 6.09
N ALA A 144 -10.68 17.27 4.88
CA ALA A 144 -11.46 17.89 3.81
C ALA A 144 -11.91 16.86 2.76
N ILE A 145 -13.05 17.12 2.14
CA ILE A 145 -13.59 16.33 1.03
C ILE A 145 -13.78 17.26 -0.17
N GLU A 146 -13.11 16.95 -1.28
CA GLU A 146 -13.25 17.70 -2.53
C GLU A 146 -13.78 16.78 -3.63
N LEU A 147 -14.88 17.18 -4.27
CA LEU A 147 -15.38 16.58 -5.51
C LEU A 147 -15.03 17.50 -6.67
N VAL A 148 -14.17 17.02 -7.57
CA VAL A 148 -13.55 17.88 -8.59
C VAL A 148 -13.68 17.26 -9.97
N ARG A 149 -14.31 18.00 -10.89
CA ARG A 149 -14.38 17.63 -12.31
C ARG A 149 -13.01 17.78 -12.96
N LEU A 150 -12.64 16.81 -13.77
CA LEU A 150 -11.40 16.86 -14.54
C LEU A 150 -11.53 17.83 -15.73
N PRO A 151 -10.53 18.70 -15.97
CA PRO A 151 -10.50 19.51 -17.18
C PRO A 151 -10.36 18.63 -18.44
N GLU A 152 -11.10 18.97 -19.50
CA GLU A 152 -11.06 18.26 -20.78
C GLU A 152 -9.81 18.59 -21.61
N GLU A 153 -9.32 19.83 -21.50
CA GLU A 153 -8.14 20.29 -22.23
C GLU A 153 -6.84 19.84 -21.55
N GLU A 154 -5.92 19.24 -22.31
CA GLU A 154 -4.68 18.63 -21.81
C GLU A 154 -3.79 19.62 -21.01
N ALA A 155 -3.63 20.86 -21.49
CA ALA A 155 -2.83 21.87 -20.80
C ALA A 155 -3.44 22.28 -19.45
N SER A 156 -4.77 22.39 -19.42
CA SER A 156 -5.54 22.69 -18.22
C SER A 156 -5.53 21.52 -17.24
N LEU A 157 -5.60 20.29 -17.74
CA LEU A 157 -5.48 19.05 -16.96
C LEU A 157 -4.10 18.94 -16.29
N ALA A 158 -3.00 19.11 -17.03
CA ALA A 158 -1.66 19.02 -16.47
C ALA A 158 -1.41 20.05 -15.34
N LYS A 159 -1.92 21.28 -15.52
CA LYS A 159 -1.85 22.32 -14.47
C LYS A 159 -2.69 21.96 -13.26
N PHE A 160 -3.88 21.41 -13.49
CA PHE A 160 -4.77 20.93 -12.46
C PHE A 160 -4.15 19.80 -11.64
N GLU A 161 -3.62 18.76 -12.29
CA GLU A 161 -2.99 17.61 -11.64
C GLU A 161 -1.81 18.05 -10.76
N ARG A 162 -0.92 18.89 -11.30
CA ARG A 162 0.20 19.46 -10.53
C ARG A 162 -0.26 20.25 -9.32
N ARG A 163 -1.38 20.97 -9.40
CA ARG A 163 -1.96 21.69 -8.27
C ARG A 163 -2.47 20.70 -7.21
N GLN A 164 -3.21 19.66 -7.61
CA GLN A 164 -3.74 18.69 -6.66
C GLN A 164 -2.64 17.91 -5.95
N LEU A 165 -1.62 17.44 -6.68
CA LEU A 165 -0.46 16.75 -6.11
C LEU A 165 0.31 17.63 -5.11
N ARG A 166 0.45 18.93 -5.37
CA ARG A 166 1.08 19.86 -4.42
C ARG A 166 0.27 20.07 -3.16
N LYS A 167 -1.06 20.05 -3.23
CA LYS A 167 -1.91 20.15 -2.04
C LYS A 167 -1.77 18.93 -1.12
N LEU A 168 -1.27 17.79 -1.62
CA LEU A 168 -0.98 16.60 -0.81
C LEU A 168 0.34 16.69 -0.03
N LEU A 169 1.03 17.83 -0.10
CA LEU A 169 2.21 18.09 0.71
C LEU A 169 1.81 18.73 2.05
N PRO A 170 2.52 18.42 3.14
CA PRO A 170 3.62 17.44 3.25
C PRO A 170 3.08 16.01 3.27
N GLY A 171 3.65 15.09 2.48
CA GLY A 171 3.22 13.69 2.46
C GLY A 171 4.02 12.88 1.45
N PHE A 172 3.88 11.56 1.50
CA PHE A 172 4.53 10.61 0.59
C PHE A 172 3.48 9.73 -0.09
N ALA A 173 3.52 9.72 -1.42
CA ALA A 173 2.73 8.86 -2.28
C ALA A 173 3.34 7.45 -2.33
N LEU A 174 2.50 6.42 -2.23
CA LEU A 174 2.92 5.03 -2.39
C LEU A 174 2.60 4.53 -3.80
N VAL A 175 3.64 4.13 -4.54
CA VAL A 175 3.53 3.58 -5.90
C VAL A 175 4.20 2.21 -5.99
N GLN A 176 3.89 1.44 -7.04
CA GLN A 176 4.49 0.14 -7.29
C GLN A 176 5.80 0.28 -8.07
N ARG A 177 6.82 -0.50 -7.68
CA ARG A 177 8.11 -0.65 -8.40
C ARG A 177 8.43 -2.11 -8.72
N ALA A 178 7.43 -2.81 -9.29
CA ALA A 178 7.61 -4.18 -9.74
C ALA A 178 8.66 -4.31 -10.86
N ASP A 179 8.88 -3.23 -11.63
CA ASP A 179 9.94 -3.11 -12.64
C ASP A 179 11.33 -3.34 -12.03
N LEU A 180 11.61 -2.73 -10.87
CA LEU A 180 12.91 -2.88 -10.19
C LEU A 180 13.09 -4.28 -9.62
N LEU A 181 12.02 -4.85 -9.07
CA LEU A 181 12.06 -6.22 -8.54
C LEU A 181 12.34 -7.22 -9.66
N ALA A 182 11.68 -7.08 -10.81
CA ALA A 182 11.90 -7.94 -11.97
C ALA A 182 13.34 -7.85 -12.48
N GLN A 183 13.88 -6.63 -12.64
CA GLN A 183 15.27 -6.42 -13.06
C GLN A 183 16.27 -6.99 -12.05
N HIS A 184 16.02 -6.85 -10.75
CA HIS A 184 16.88 -7.41 -9.71
C HIS A 184 16.85 -8.93 -9.71
N THR A 185 15.64 -9.50 -9.82
CA THR A 185 15.42 -10.94 -9.89
C THR A 185 16.18 -11.54 -11.07
N GLU A 186 16.12 -10.93 -12.25
CA GLU A 186 16.89 -11.38 -13.43
C GLU A 186 18.41 -11.36 -13.18
N LYS A 187 18.93 -10.29 -12.57
CA LYS A 187 20.35 -10.18 -12.22
C LYS A 187 20.77 -11.25 -11.20
N CYS A 188 19.93 -11.50 -10.19
CA CYS A 188 20.12 -12.54 -9.20
C CYS A 188 20.19 -13.93 -9.85
N PHE A 189 19.25 -14.25 -10.74
CA PHE A 189 19.25 -15.51 -11.49
C PHE A 189 20.50 -15.69 -12.36
N GLN A 190 21.01 -14.61 -12.96
CA GLN A 190 22.25 -14.66 -13.75
C GLN A 190 23.49 -14.96 -12.88
N GLN A 191 23.49 -14.53 -11.62
CA GLN A 191 24.60 -14.74 -10.68
C GLN A 191 24.50 -16.08 -9.95
N ASN A 192 23.29 -16.50 -9.60
CA ASN A 192 22.99 -17.75 -8.93
C ASN A 192 21.69 -18.36 -9.48
N PRO A 193 21.78 -19.38 -10.36
CA PRO A 193 20.61 -20.05 -10.92
C PRO A 193 19.72 -20.79 -9.91
N GLU A 194 20.19 -21.03 -8.68
CA GLU A 194 19.40 -21.69 -7.62
C GLU A 194 18.53 -20.72 -6.81
N MET A 195 18.74 -19.41 -6.94
CA MET A 195 17.98 -18.40 -6.20
C MET A 195 16.55 -18.32 -6.72
N ASP A 196 15.54 -18.29 -5.85
CA ASP A 196 14.15 -18.11 -6.28
C ASP A 196 13.68 -16.63 -6.26
N ALA A 197 12.43 -16.39 -6.67
CA ALA A 197 11.88 -15.04 -6.69
C ALA A 197 11.66 -14.44 -5.28
N MET A 198 11.44 -15.28 -4.27
CA MET A 198 11.28 -14.86 -2.88
C MET A 198 12.64 -14.46 -2.29
N ASP A 199 13.70 -15.23 -2.58
CA ASP A 199 15.08 -14.90 -2.22
C ASP A 199 15.50 -13.56 -2.83
N ALA A 200 15.20 -13.32 -4.11
CA ALA A 200 15.48 -12.04 -4.76
C ALA A 200 14.72 -10.88 -4.08
N TRP A 201 13.47 -11.10 -3.65
CA TRP A 201 12.68 -10.10 -2.92
C TRP A 201 13.21 -9.83 -1.50
N LEU A 202 13.69 -10.87 -0.81
CA LEU A 202 14.36 -10.75 0.49
C LEU A 202 15.71 -10.02 0.35
N ASP A 203 16.51 -10.37 -0.64
CA ASP A 203 17.79 -9.71 -0.95
C ASP A 203 17.58 -8.22 -1.28
N PHE A 204 16.51 -7.90 -2.02
CA PHE A 204 16.10 -6.53 -2.30
C PHE A 204 15.81 -5.77 -1.00
N SER A 205 15.22 -6.44 -0.02
CA SER A 205 14.77 -5.84 1.25
C SER A 205 15.87 -5.80 2.33
N ALA A 206 16.94 -6.60 2.21
CA ALA A 206 18.04 -6.67 3.17
C ALA A 206 18.96 -5.43 3.21
N LEU A 207 19.37 -5.00 4.40
CA LEU A 207 20.45 -4.01 4.57
C LEU A 207 21.80 -4.74 4.53
N LYS A 208 22.59 -4.50 3.48
CA LYS A 208 23.81 -5.26 3.20
C LYS A 208 25.06 -4.38 3.36
N PHE A 209 26.11 -4.96 3.91
CA PHE A 209 27.44 -4.36 3.99
C PHE A 209 28.48 -5.34 3.44
N MET A 210 29.51 -4.82 2.78
CA MET A 210 30.63 -5.58 2.25
C MET A 210 31.92 -5.12 2.92
N ALA A 211 32.76 -6.07 3.32
CA ALA A 211 34.11 -5.79 3.77
C ALA A 211 35.00 -5.48 2.56
N VAL A 212 35.67 -4.32 2.59
CA VAL A 212 36.67 -3.90 1.61
C VAL A 212 38.00 -3.79 2.33
N VAL A 213 39.02 -4.48 1.83
CA VAL A 213 40.38 -4.44 2.39
C VAL A 213 41.19 -3.43 1.61
N GLU A 214 41.76 -2.43 2.29
CA GLU A 214 42.70 -1.50 1.67
C GLU A 214 44.03 -2.22 1.38
N GLY A 215 44.33 -2.50 0.11
CA GLY A 215 45.68 -2.88 -0.34
C GLY A 215 45.85 -4.25 -1.01
N ASP A 216 45.09 -4.58 -2.05
CA ASP A 216 45.45 -5.65 -3.00
C ASP A 216 46.68 -5.25 -3.84
N ASN A 217 47.84 -5.15 -3.19
CA ASN A 217 49.11 -5.38 -3.86
C ASN A 217 49.46 -6.84 -3.59
N GLU A 218 49.52 -7.67 -4.64
CA GLU A 218 49.78 -9.12 -4.63
C GLU A 218 51.12 -9.55 -3.97
N ASN A 219 51.82 -8.68 -3.25
CA ASN A 219 53.09 -8.95 -2.61
C ASN A 219 53.12 -8.37 -1.19
N GLN A 220 52.46 -9.00 -0.22
CA GLN A 220 52.95 -9.13 1.16
C GLN A 220 52.01 -9.97 2.02
N ASP A 221 52.59 -10.99 2.66
CA ASP A 221 52.05 -11.80 3.76
C ASP A 221 51.85 -10.96 5.05
N ASP A 222 51.16 -9.82 4.97
CA ASP A 222 50.88 -8.98 6.13
C ASP A 222 49.36 -8.94 6.37
N HIS A 223 48.90 -9.81 7.28
CA HIS A 223 47.49 -9.96 7.69
C HIS A 223 46.94 -8.76 8.48
N SER A 224 47.51 -7.56 8.35
CA SER A 224 47.12 -6.35 9.10
C SER A 224 46.41 -5.29 8.23
N GLY A 225 45.84 -5.68 7.10
CA GLY A 225 45.07 -4.78 6.25
C GLY A 225 43.85 -4.22 7.00
N LYS A 226 43.68 -2.90 6.99
CA LYS A 226 42.52 -2.24 7.60
C LYS A 226 41.27 -2.64 6.80
N VAL A 227 40.32 -3.30 7.48
CA VAL A 227 39.03 -3.69 6.89
C VAL A 227 38.03 -2.56 7.08
N GLU A 228 37.49 -2.05 5.97
CA GLU A 228 36.39 -1.09 5.98
C GLU A 228 35.07 -1.79 5.61
N TRP A 229 34.02 -1.58 6.39
CA TRP A 229 32.68 -2.06 6.05
C TRP A 229 31.93 -1.00 5.25
N GLN A 230 31.66 -1.29 3.98
CA GLN A 230 30.97 -0.38 3.09
C GLN A 230 29.53 -0.83 2.85
N TYR A 231 28.59 0.11 2.91
CA TYR A 231 27.19 -0.15 2.63
C TYR A 231 27.00 -0.51 1.14
N ILE A 232 26.26 -1.59 0.88
CA ILE A 232 25.86 -1.97 -0.48
C ILE A 232 24.52 -1.30 -0.79
N PRO A 233 24.45 -0.39 -1.78
CA PRO A 233 23.19 0.26 -2.16
C PRO A 233 22.12 -0.74 -2.59
N LYS A 234 20.86 -0.37 -2.35
CA LYS A 234 19.70 -1.09 -2.87
C LYS A 234 19.73 -1.12 -4.41
N PRO A 235 19.07 -2.12 -5.04
CA PRO A 235 19.03 -2.24 -6.51
C PRO A 235 18.42 -1.04 -7.24
N GLY A 236 17.66 -0.20 -6.53
CA GLY A 236 17.16 1.08 -7.02
C GLY A 236 17.39 2.23 -6.04
N LYS A 237 17.30 3.46 -6.56
CA LYS A 237 17.31 4.68 -5.75
C LYS A 237 15.90 4.98 -5.23
N GLY A 238 15.83 5.77 -4.15
CA GLY A 238 14.55 6.18 -3.54
C GLY A 238 14.26 5.43 -2.24
N TRP A 239 13.08 5.67 -1.68
CA TRP A 239 12.62 4.96 -0.49
C TRP A 239 11.81 3.75 -0.92
N LEU A 240 12.53 2.66 -1.18
CA LEU A 240 11.96 1.39 -1.62
C LEU A 240 11.59 0.53 -0.41
N VAL A 241 10.41 -0.07 -0.44
CA VAL A 241 9.87 -0.89 0.65
C VAL A 241 9.21 -2.16 0.12
N PRO A 242 9.30 -3.29 0.84
CA PRO A 242 8.49 -4.45 0.55
C PRO A 242 7.01 -4.14 0.82
N ILE A 243 6.13 -4.57 -0.08
CA ILE A 243 4.68 -4.36 0.04
C ILE A 243 3.92 -5.64 -0.32
N THR A 244 2.74 -5.82 0.28
CA THR A 244 1.76 -6.82 -0.14
C THR A 244 0.84 -6.22 -1.19
N VAL A 245 0.74 -6.86 -2.35
CA VAL A 245 -0.02 -6.38 -3.51
C VAL A 245 -1.20 -7.27 -3.88
N GLY A 246 -1.60 -8.18 -3.00
CA GLY A 246 -2.80 -9.01 -3.21
C GLY A 246 -2.54 -10.46 -2.85
N TYR A 247 -3.09 -11.36 -3.66
CA TYR A 247 -3.16 -12.78 -3.34
C TYR A 247 -2.97 -13.68 -4.56
N ARG A 248 -2.51 -14.91 -4.29
CA ARG A 248 -2.36 -16.01 -5.24
C ARG A 248 -3.14 -17.23 -4.76
N GLY A 249 -3.94 -17.83 -5.65
CA GLY A 249 -4.64 -19.08 -5.39
C GLY A 249 -3.69 -20.24 -5.11
N ILE A 250 -3.94 -20.96 -4.02
CA ILE A 250 -3.27 -22.23 -3.65
C ILE A 250 -4.22 -23.43 -3.72
N SER A 251 -5.44 -23.21 -4.20
CA SER A 251 -6.45 -24.23 -4.47
C SER A 251 -7.20 -23.91 -5.76
N ASP A 252 -7.98 -24.87 -6.22
CA ASP A 252 -9.02 -24.63 -7.23
C ASP A 252 -10.06 -23.61 -6.73
N LEU A 253 -10.85 -23.08 -7.67
CA LEU A 253 -12.02 -22.27 -7.35
C LEU A 253 -13.18 -23.21 -7.02
N PHE A 254 -13.61 -23.21 -5.77
CA PHE A 254 -14.74 -23.99 -5.30
C PHE A 254 -16.06 -23.29 -5.61
N GLU A 255 -17.08 -24.07 -5.93
CA GLU A 255 -18.42 -23.56 -6.17
C GLU A 255 -19.08 -23.07 -4.86
N PRO A 256 -20.09 -22.19 -4.95
CA PRO A 256 -20.84 -21.73 -3.78
C PRO A 256 -21.37 -22.89 -2.93
N GLY A 257 -21.06 -22.86 -1.63
CA GLY A 257 -21.54 -23.84 -0.65
C GLY A 257 -20.68 -25.09 -0.46
N GLU A 258 -19.64 -25.31 -1.27
CA GLU A 258 -18.74 -26.46 -1.11
C GLU A 258 -17.84 -26.35 0.13
N VAL A 259 -17.40 -25.13 0.47
CA VAL A 259 -16.52 -24.88 1.61
C VAL A 259 -17.34 -24.58 2.87
N LEU A 260 -17.23 -25.49 3.85
CA LEU A 260 -17.87 -25.33 5.15
C LEU A 260 -17.37 -24.08 5.88
N LYS A 261 -18.27 -23.40 6.60
CA LYS A 261 -17.97 -22.20 7.42
C LYS A 261 -17.38 -21.03 6.62
N ALA A 262 -17.60 -20.96 5.31
CA ALA A 262 -17.32 -19.76 4.52
C ALA A 262 -18.16 -18.57 5.04
N ARG A 263 -17.63 -17.36 4.89
CA ARG A 263 -18.32 -16.11 5.31
C ARG A 263 -19.66 -15.93 4.61
N ASP A 264 -19.69 -16.25 3.32
CA ASP A 264 -20.86 -16.21 2.46
C ASP A 264 -20.83 -17.48 1.60
N SER A 265 -21.88 -18.29 1.71
CA SER A 265 -22.00 -19.56 0.98
C SER A 265 -22.60 -19.39 -0.42
N SER A 266 -22.98 -18.16 -0.80
CA SER A 266 -23.54 -17.84 -2.12
C SER A 266 -22.50 -17.41 -3.15
N VAL A 267 -21.24 -17.25 -2.75
CA VAL A 267 -20.14 -16.82 -3.62
C VAL A 267 -19.07 -17.91 -3.75
N PRO A 268 -18.37 -18.00 -4.90
CA PRO A 268 -17.25 -18.92 -5.07
C PRO A 268 -16.15 -18.68 -4.03
N PHE A 269 -15.44 -19.74 -3.65
CA PHE A 269 -14.39 -19.69 -2.63
C PHE A 269 -13.06 -20.20 -3.18
N ARG A 270 -11.95 -19.60 -2.75
CA ARG A 270 -10.61 -20.09 -3.07
C ARG A 270 -9.65 -19.84 -1.89
N PHE A 271 -8.82 -20.83 -1.56
CA PHE A 271 -7.72 -20.62 -0.63
C PHE A 271 -6.59 -19.87 -1.32
N VAL A 272 -6.02 -18.89 -0.63
CA VAL A 272 -5.01 -18.00 -1.19
C VAL A 272 -3.87 -17.74 -0.22
N GLU A 273 -2.71 -17.40 -0.76
CA GLU A 273 -1.57 -16.82 -0.05
C GLU A 273 -1.30 -15.39 -0.51
N SER A 274 -0.56 -14.61 0.30
CA SER A 274 -0.20 -13.23 -0.03
C SER A 274 0.80 -13.15 -1.18
N ALA A 275 0.58 -12.19 -2.08
CA ALA A 275 1.50 -11.83 -3.15
C ALA A 275 2.28 -10.56 -2.78
N TYR A 276 3.59 -10.58 -3.00
CA TYR A 276 4.50 -9.50 -2.61
C TYR A 276 5.11 -8.78 -3.83
N SER A 277 5.46 -7.52 -3.62
CA SER A 277 6.16 -6.67 -4.59
C SER A 277 7.06 -5.69 -3.84
N ILE A 278 7.73 -4.82 -4.58
CA ILE A 278 8.36 -3.61 -4.05
C ILE A 278 7.47 -2.41 -4.38
N GLY A 279 7.37 -1.50 -3.42
CA GLY A 279 6.77 -0.17 -3.56
C GLY A 279 7.82 0.92 -3.33
N GLU A 280 7.48 2.14 -3.71
CA GLU A 280 8.29 3.33 -3.45
C GLU A 280 7.45 4.41 -2.78
N TRP A 281 7.98 4.96 -1.68
CA TRP A 281 7.48 6.20 -1.11
C TRP A 281 8.18 7.38 -1.77
N LEU A 282 7.43 8.19 -2.49
CA LEU A 282 7.95 9.38 -3.17
C LEU A 282 7.09 10.59 -2.89
N SER A 283 7.69 11.78 -2.94
CA SER A 283 6.92 13.00 -2.71
C SER A 283 5.93 13.23 -3.87
N PRO A 284 4.64 13.52 -3.61
CA PRO A 284 3.60 13.61 -4.64
C PRO A 284 3.93 14.55 -5.80
N HIS A 285 4.71 15.62 -5.58
CA HIS A 285 5.10 16.55 -6.63
C HIS A 285 6.02 15.95 -7.71
N ARG A 286 6.61 14.77 -7.46
CA ARG A 286 7.41 14.03 -8.44
C ARG A 286 6.57 13.23 -9.43
N LEU A 287 5.27 13.11 -9.19
CA LEU A 287 4.34 12.48 -10.13
C LEU A 287 4.00 13.49 -11.23
N GLY A 288 4.09 13.04 -12.48
CA GLY A 288 3.73 13.84 -13.64
C GLY A 288 2.22 13.89 -13.85
N LYS A 289 1.53 12.78 -13.53
CA LYS A 289 0.08 12.61 -13.70
C LYS A 289 -0.53 11.92 -12.49
N ILE A 290 -1.80 12.18 -12.19
CA ILE A 290 -2.46 11.56 -11.03
C ILE A 290 -2.68 10.07 -11.23
N GLN A 291 -2.87 9.61 -12.47
CA GLN A 291 -3.08 8.18 -12.76
C GLN A 291 -1.88 7.33 -12.33
N GLN A 292 -0.68 7.91 -12.31
CA GLN A 292 0.52 7.24 -11.80
C GLN A 292 0.45 6.92 -10.30
N LEU A 293 -0.45 7.55 -9.54
CA LEU A 293 -0.68 7.26 -8.12
C LEU A 293 -1.76 6.21 -7.89
N VAL A 294 -2.63 5.99 -8.88
CA VAL A 294 -3.85 5.21 -8.69
C VAL A 294 -3.55 3.72 -8.68
N TRP A 295 -4.01 3.05 -7.63
CA TRP A 295 -4.07 1.61 -7.53
C TRP A 295 -5.43 1.09 -8.00
N ARG A 296 -5.44 -0.08 -8.64
CA ARG A 296 -6.65 -0.76 -9.14
C ARG A 296 -6.57 -2.25 -8.87
N TYR A 297 -7.72 -2.91 -8.81
CA TYR A 297 -7.77 -4.37 -8.86
C TYR A 297 -7.37 -4.85 -10.25
N ASP A 298 -6.53 -5.88 -10.29
CA ASP A 298 -6.23 -6.68 -11.47
C ASP A 298 -6.43 -8.15 -11.08
N VAL A 299 -7.56 -8.71 -11.50
CA VAL A 299 -8.05 -10.00 -11.05
C VAL A 299 -8.20 -10.92 -12.25
N ASP A 300 -7.48 -12.03 -12.20
CA ASP A 300 -7.56 -13.12 -13.15
C ASP A 300 -7.88 -14.42 -12.38
N PRO A 301 -9.18 -14.75 -12.22
CA PRO A 301 -9.59 -15.95 -11.50
C PRO A 301 -9.17 -17.25 -12.20
N GLU A 302 -8.95 -17.25 -13.51
CA GLU A 302 -8.54 -18.45 -14.24
C GLU A 302 -7.10 -18.81 -13.89
N SER A 303 -6.19 -17.82 -13.98
CA SER A 303 -4.81 -18.07 -13.57
C SER A 303 -4.67 -18.19 -12.06
N GLY A 304 -5.54 -17.54 -11.26
CA GLY A 304 -5.48 -17.53 -9.80
C GLY A 304 -4.83 -16.30 -9.18
N TRP A 305 -4.68 -15.22 -9.95
CA TRP A 305 -4.09 -13.97 -9.47
C TRP A 305 -5.17 -12.97 -9.06
N TYR A 306 -5.05 -12.42 -7.86
CA TYR A 306 -5.94 -11.38 -7.32
C TYR A 306 -5.08 -10.23 -6.83
N LEU A 307 -4.66 -9.36 -7.74
CA LEU A 307 -3.64 -8.35 -7.50
C LEU A 307 -4.21 -6.94 -7.40
N CYS A 308 -3.42 -6.07 -6.78
CA CYS A 308 -3.58 -4.63 -6.76
C CYS A 308 -2.41 -4.07 -7.57
N LYS A 309 -2.70 -3.40 -8.69
CA LYS A 309 -1.69 -2.83 -9.58
C LYS A 309 -1.71 -1.33 -9.56
N ASN A 310 -0.54 -0.74 -9.76
CA ASN A 310 -0.37 0.68 -9.97
C ASN A 310 0.53 0.93 -11.19
N ASP A 311 0.06 1.79 -12.08
CA ASP A 311 0.70 2.05 -13.38
C ASP A 311 1.79 3.14 -13.32
N TYR A 312 2.44 3.28 -12.16
CA TYR A 312 3.57 4.19 -12.04
C TYR A 312 4.70 3.76 -12.97
N GLN A 313 5.16 4.70 -13.79
CA GLN A 313 6.37 4.56 -14.56
C GLN A 313 7.25 5.78 -14.28
N PRO A 314 8.52 5.58 -13.88
CA PRO A 314 9.43 6.70 -13.70
C PRO A 314 9.61 7.42 -15.04
N GLU A 315 9.60 8.75 -15.03
CA GLU A 315 10.02 9.50 -16.21
C GLU A 315 11.46 9.08 -16.55
N LYS A 316 11.67 8.57 -17.77
CA LYS A 316 13.01 8.29 -18.27
C LYS A 316 13.77 9.61 -18.24
N THR A 317 14.65 9.77 -17.26
CA THR A 317 15.58 10.89 -17.24
C THR A 317 16.45 10.71 -18.48
N ALA A 318 16.33 11.60 -19.46
CA ALA A 318 17.29 11.66 -20.54
C ALA A 318 18.65 11.95 -19.89
N ASN A 319 19.54 10.96 -19.92
CA ASN A 319 20.94 11.13 -19.52
C ASN A 319 21.64 12.16 -20.42
#